data_AF-A0A5J6GU95-F1
#
_entry.id   AF-A0A5J6GU95-F1
#
_cell.length_a   1.000
_cell.length_b   1.000
_cell.length_c   1.000
_cell.angle_alpha   90.00
_cell.angle_beta   90.00
_cell.angle_gamma   90.00
#
_symmetry.space_group_name_H-M   'P 1'
#
loop_
_entity.id
_entity.type
_entity.pdbx_description
1 polymer ?
#
loop_
_entity_poly.entity_id
_entity_poly.type
_entity_poly.pdbx_seq_one_letter_code
_entity_poly.pdbx_strand_id
1 'polypeptide(L)'
;MNNPEISRLKPFDGMFLRAVHLQQIQLYTQALSRALGLAGGPGVVHGYGLALAGDPGKPPTRLDVRPGLAVDGDGKVLLSSSTIDKPLPAAGEVLAWRVELFALEEPFGHEKSYGDLCVDPCKGDGGAAPFVGEGVGVRLSPLAVPTGLDQRSAAFRNRVVSWHFEQERRAGAPLLAASDRDRADEQGRPLTGIDWASPTGPAPGPVSIALLLRTADGFVVDVWAGRRDRVGTAPETGWMGRLAMRPWPVFTAQLLQFQDQLGAAWPATRQAADPAPADTPPVDVSAQLNNALELMRSHKTREPIDLVREALDVLRGDRADAPRVSLVDLGFEELPPAGYLPADRANIYDGIRRLFPERAGVVFNAYRADTIVELVARAQHADRIPLTPGQEAPPPRIEIMVPVPEPYTDGHDLQSTRAWVAFRRSCHLPLYTEDPLNSDDR
;
A
#
# COMPACT_ATOMS: atom_id res chain seq x y z
N MET A 1 -28.88 -21.56 33.50
CA MET A 1 -27.97 -20.44 33.82
C MET A 1 -26.93 -20.41 32.72
N ASN A 2 -26.76 -19.28 32.02
CA ASN A 2 -25.74 -19.18 30.98
C ASN A 2 -24.38 -19.19 31.67
N ASN A 3 -23.54 -20.17 31.36
CA ASN A 3 -22.15 -20.15 31.81
C ASN A 3 -21.49 -18.89 31.23
N PRO A 4 -20.79 -18.07 32.05
CA PRO A 4 -20.07 -16.92 31.54
C PRO A 4 -19.01 -17.39 30.54
N GLU A 5 -18.91 -16.69 29.40
CA GLU A 5 -18.00 -17.00 28.30
C GLU A 5 -16.53 -16.99 28.75
N ILE A 6 -16.20 -16.13 29.74
CA ILE A 6 -14.89 -16.09 30.40
C ILE A 6 -15.09 -16.44 31.88
N SER A 7 -14.65 -17.64 32.27
CA SER A 7 -14.72 -18.13 33.65
C SER A 7 -13.32 -18.37 34.20
N ARG A 8 -13.06 -17.96 35.45
CA ARG A 8 -11.76 -18.17 36.12
C ARG A 8 -11.90 -19.18 37.26
N LEU A 9 -10.85 -19.96 37.50
CA LEU A 9 -10.75 -20.76 38.72
C LEU A 9 -10.66 -19.82 39.94
N LYS A 10 -11.51 -20.05 40.94
CA LYS A 10 -11.38 -19.42 42.27
C LYS A 10 -10.77 -20.46 43.22
N PRO A 11 -9.45 -20.50 43.41
CA PRO A 11 -8.84 -21.42 44.36
C PRO A 11 -9.28 -21.07 45.79
N PHE A 12 -9.41 -22.09 46.63
CA PHE A 12 -9.67 -21.94 48.06
C PHE A 12 -8.83 -22.95 48.83
N ASP A 13 -8.57 -22.67 50.11
CA ASP A 13 -7.77 -23.54 50.95
C ASP A 13 -8.45 -24.91 51.17
N GLY A 14 -7.67 -25.98 51.05
CA GLY A 14 -8.18 -27.36 51.02
C GLY A 14 -8.75 -27.82 49.67
N MET A 15 -8.70 -27.00 48.60
CA MET A 15 -9.06 -27.45 47.25
C MET A 15 -8.01 -28.43 46.71
N PHE A 16 -8.42 -29.66 46.39
CA PHE A 16 -7.59 -30.61 45.64
C PHE A 16 -7.46 -30.19 44.18
N LEU A 17 -6.24 -29.94 43.72
CA LEU A 17 -5.96 -29.61 42.32
C LEU A 17 -6.14 -30.85 41.43
N ARG A 18 -6.86 -30.65 40.31
CA ARG A 18 -7.14 -31.67 39.29
C ARG A 18 -6.77 -31.11 37.91
N ALA A 19 -6.58 -31.98 36.92
CA ALA A 19 -6.29 -31.59 35.54
C ALA A 19 -7.30 -30.55 34.99
N VAL A 20 -8.60 -30.73 35.28
CA VAL A 20 -9.66 -29.79 34.88
C VAL A 20 -9.47 -28.37 35.43
N HIS A 21 -8.83 -28.21 36.61
CA HIS A 21 -8.55 -26.89 37.17
C HIS A 21 -7.43 -26.19 36.39
N LEU A 22 -6.40 -26.93 35.97
CA LEU A 22 -5.32 -26.40 35.12
C LEU A 22 -5.84 -26.05 33.73
N GLN A 23 -6.68 -26.91 33.14
CA GLN A 23 -7.34 -26.64 31.88
C GLN A 23 -8.21 -25.38 31.96
N GLN A 24 -8.96 -25.19 33.04
CA GLN A 24 -9.76 -23.97 33.24
C GLN A 24 -8.91 -22.70 33.32
N ILE A 25 -7.73 -22.77 33.95
CA ILE A 25 -6.79 -21.64 33.99
C ILE A 25 -6.29 -21.31 32.58
N GLN A 26 -5.93 -22.33 31.79
CA GLN A 26 -5.48 -22.15 30.41
C GLN A 26 -6.59 -21.55 29.52
N LEU A 27 -7.81 -22.10 29.59
CA LEU A 27 -8.96 -21.60 28.84
C LEU A 27 -9.30 -20.15 29.21
N TYR A 28 -9.23 -19.81 30.50
CA TYR A 28 -9.41 -18.43 30.97
C TYR A 28 -8.37 -17.50 30.33
N THR A 29 -7.09 -17.87 30.38
CA THR A 29 -6.00 -17.05 29.81
C THR A 29 -6.13 -16.91 28.29
N GLN A 30 -6.49 -17.98 27.57
CA GLN A 30 -6.75 -17.93 26.13
C GLN A 30 -7.94 -17.01 25.80
N ALA A 31 -9.06 -17.16 26.51
CA ALA A 31 -10.24 -16.34 26.28
C ALA A 31 -9.99 -14.86 26.61
N LEU A 32 -9.27 -14.55 27.70
CA LEU A 32 -8.88 -13.19 28.05
C LEU A 32 -7.93 -12.59 27.01
N SER A 33 -6.91 -13.34 26.58
CA SER A 33 -5.95 -12.88 25.56
C SER A 33 -6.65 -12.61 24.23
N ARG A 34 -7.57 -13.48 23.82
CA ARG A 34 -8.41 -13.30 22.63
C ARG A 34 -9.27 -12.04 22.73
N ALA A 35 -9.91 -11.82 23.88
CA ALA A 35 -10.73 -10.62 24.11
C ALA A 35 -9.90 -9.34 24.02
N LEU A 36 -8.68 -9.33 24.56
CA LEU A 36 -7.74 -8.20 24.43
C LEU A 36 -7.25 -8.01 22.99
N GLY A 37 -7.01 -9.12 22.27
CA GLY A 37 -6.70 -9.13 20.85
C GLY A 37 -7.79 -8.46 20.03
N LEU A 38 -9.04 -8.91 20.19
CA LEU A 38 -10.24 -8.38 19.54
C LEU A 38 -10.46 -6.90 19.87
N ALA A 39 -10.29 -6.50 21.14
CA ALA A 39 -10.50 -5.12 21.58
C ALA A 39 -9.59 -4.12 20.85
N GLY A 40 -8.34 -4.49 20.59
CA GLY A 40 -7.42 -3.63 19.83
C GLY A 40 -7.34 -3.93 18.33
N GLY A 41 -8.20 -4.80 17.80
CA GLY A 41 -8.34 -5.05 16.37
C GLY A 41 -7.21 -5.86 15.70
N PRO A 42 -7.45 -6.34 14.48
CA PRO A 42 -6.46 -7.08 13.72
C PRO A 42 -5.38 -6.18 13.13
N GLY A 43 -4.22 -6.74 12.83
CA GLY A 43 -3.13 -6.06 12.13
C GLY A 43 -1.74 -6.49 12.55
N VAL A 44 -0.74 -5.95 11.87
CA VAL A 44 0.67 -6.16 12.20
C VAL A 44 1.09 -5.20 13.32
N VAL A 45 1.75 -5.72 14.35
CA VAL A 45 2.32 -4.92 15.44
C VAL A 45 3.75 -4.53 15.09
N HIS A 46 4.58 -5.50 14.69
CA HIS A 46 5.93 -5.26 14.18
C HIS A 46 6.43 -6.46 13.35
N GLY A 47 7.51 -6.24 12.59
CA GLY A 47 8.14 -7.31 11.80
C GLY A 47 7.33 -7.71 10.57
N TYR A 48 7.34 -9.01 10.24
CA TYR A 48 6.70 -9.58 9.04
C TYR A 48 7.13 -8.89 7.74
N GLY A 49 8.42 -8.54 7.67
CA GLY A 49 9.03 -8.06 6.43
C GLY A 49 9.05 -9.19 5.39
N LEU A 50 8.94 -8.81 4.12
CA LEU A 50 8.89 -9.75 3.00
C LEU A 50 10.10 -9.57 2.10
N ALA A 51 10.63 -10.68 1.59
CA ALA A 51 11.64 -10.68 0.56
C ALA A 51 11.35 -11.80 -0.44
N LEU A 52 11.54 -11.51 -1.72
CA LEU A 52 11.59 -12.56 -2.74
C LEU A 52 12.98 -13.19 -2.70
N ALA A 53 13.06 -14.51 -2.67
CA ALA A 53 14.32 -15.24 -2.65
C ALA A 53 14.36 -16.35 -3.71
N GLY A 54 15.57 -16.68 -4.13
CA GLY A 54 15.88 -17.66 -5.17
C GLY A 54 17.38 -17.75 -5.38
N ASP A 55 17.80 -18.60 -6.31
CA ASP A 55 19.22 -18.68 -6.70
C ASP A 55 19.66 -17.38 -7.39
N PRO A 56 20.89 -16.89 -7.12
CA PRO A 56 21.44 -15.75 -7.84
C PRO A 56 21.39 -15.96 -9.36
N GLY A 57 20.88 -14.95 -10.10
CA GLY A 57 20.75 -15.01 -11.56
C GLY A 57 19.54 -15.79 -12.08
N LYS A 58 18.67 -16.32 -11.21
CA LYS A 58 17.40 -16.94 -11.57
C LYS A 58 16.22 -16.11 -11.04
N PRO A 59 15.03 -16.22 -11.66
CA PRO A 59 13.83 -15.63 -11.08
C PRO A 59 13.58 -16.20 -9.69
N PRO A 60 13.07 -15.39 -8.74
CA PRO A 60 12.78 -15.86 -7.39
C PRO A 60 11.75 -16.99 -7.45
N THR A 61 11.90 -17.96 -6.55
CA THR A 61 11.04 -19.15 -6.46
C THR A 61 10.32 -19.23 -5.12
N ARG A 62 10.73 -18.44 -4.14
CA ARG A 62 10.15 -18.39 -2.79
C ARG A 62 9.93 -16.95 -2.31
N LEU A 63 9.00 -16.81 -1.40
CA LEU A 63 8.71 -15.64 -0.61
C LEU A 63 9.13 -15.92 0.83
N ASP A 64 10.11 -15.17 1.32
CA ASP A 64 10.59 -15.27 2.69
C ASP A 64 9.82 -14.27 3.55
N VAL A 65 9.15 -14.77 4.59
CA VAL A 65 8.40 -13.97 5.55
C VAL A 65 9.18 -13.90 6.85
N ARG A 66 9.76 -12.74 7.17
CA ARG A 66 10.61 -12.54 8.34
C ARG A 66 9.81 -12.63 9.66
N PRO A 67 10.49 -12.90 10.79
CA PRO A 67 9.89 -12.87 12.12
C PRO A 67 9.05 -11.62 12.40
N GLY A 68 8.02 -11.74 13.24
CA GLY A 68 7.11 -10.64 13.54
C GLY A 68 5.98 -11.01 14.50
N LEU A 69 5.20 -10.00 14.84
CA LEU A 69 4.03 -10.08 15.71
C LEU A 69 2.83 -9.42 15.02
N ALA A 70 1.71 -10.13 15.01
CA ALA A 70 0.43 -9.66 14.48
C ALA A 70 -0.71 -10.21 15.32
N VAL A 71 -1.91 -9.67 15.12
CA VAL A 71 -3.15 -10.17 15.71
C VAL A 71 -4.17 -10.35 14.60
N ASP A 72 -4.83 -11.51 14.55
CA ASP A 72 -5.84 -11.79 13.52
C ASP A 72 -7.24 -11.24 13.86
N GLY A 73 -8.18 -11.39 12.93
CA GLY A 73 -9.57 -10.94 13.10
C GLY A 73 -10.32 -11.66 14.24
N ASP A 74 -9.80 -12.81 14.68
CA ASP A 74 -10.31 -13.56 15.83
C ASP A 74 -9.64 -13.13 17.14
N GLY A 75 -8.67 -12.22 17.12
CA GLY A 75 -7.92 -11.77 18.29
C GLY A 75 -6.81 -12.72 18.72
N LYS A 76 -6.44 -13.72 17.90
CA LYS A 76 -5.32 -14.60 18.18
C LYS A 76 -4.00 -13.89 17.90
N VAL A 77 -3.01 -14.14 18.75
CA VAL A 77 -1.66 -13.64 18.59
C VAL A 77 -0.92 -14.50 17.58
N LEU A 78 -0.34 -13.87 16.57
CA LEU A 78 0.48 -14.50 15.54
C LEU A 78 1.93 -14.04 15.74
N LEU A 79 2.68 -14.78 16.55
CA LEU A 79 4.09 -14.52 16.84
C LEU A 79 4.97 -15.53 16.11
N SER A 80 5.83 -15.06 15.21
CA SER A 80 6.89 -15.87 14.60
C SER A 80 8.26 -15.38 15.03
N SER A 81 9.12 -16.30 15.47
CA SER A 81 10.53 -16.05 15.81
C SER A 81 11.49 -16.44 14.69
N SER A 82 11.01 -17.13 13.65
CA SER A 82 11.80 -17.60 12.50
C SER A 82 11.26 -17.05 11.18
N THR A 83 12.10 -17.15 10.14
CA THR A 83 11.65 -16.85 8.77
C THR A 83 10.82 -18.01 8.25
N ILE A 84 9.67 -17.70 7.68
CA ILE A 84 8.76 -18.68 7.06
C ILE A 84 8.95 -18.60 5.55
N ASP A 85 9.41 -19.69 4.96
CA ASP A 85 9.60 -19.79 3.50
C ASP A 85 8.29 -20.24 2.85
N LYS A 86 7.81 -19.50 1.85
CA LYS A 86 6.61 -19.84 1.08
C LYS A 86 6.96 -20.01 -0.40
N PRO A 87 6.73 -21.18 -1.01
CA PRO A 87 6.89 -21.35 -2.45
C PRO A 87 5.99 -20.38 -3.23
N LEU A 88 6.56 -19.74 -4.25
CA LEU A 88 5.78 -18.88 -5.13
C LEU A 88 4.84 -19.72 -6.01
N PRO A 89 3.66 -19.18 -6.39
CA PRO A 89 2.74 -19.91 -7.24
C PRO A 89 3.36 -20.21 -8.61
N ALA A 90 3.15 -21.42 -9.12
CA ALA A 90 3.52 -21.79 -10.49
C ALA A 90 2.88 -20.83 -11.51
N ALA A 91 3.40 -20.82 -12.75
CA ALA A 91 2.81 -20.02 -13.83
C ALA A 91 1.31 -20.35 -14.00
N GLY A 92 0.49 -19.32 -14.19
CA GLY A 92 -0.96 -19.45 -14.31
C GLY A 92 -1.64 -18.10 -14.54
N GLU A 93 -2.97 -18.13 -14.72
CA GLU A 93 -3.79 -16.96 -15.06
C GLU A 93 -3.99 -15.98 -13.89
N VAL A 94 -3.80 -16.43 -12.65
CA VAL A 94 -3.93 -15.57 -11.47
C VAL A 94 -2.79 -14.55 -11.47
N LEU A 95 -3.17 -13.27 -11.36
CA LEU A 95 -2.24 -12.14 -11.44
C LEU A 95 -1.83 -11.58 -10.08
N ALA A 96 -2.63 -11.81 -9.05
CA ALA A 96 -2.39 -11.27 -7.73
C ALA A 96 -2.83 -12.24 -6.63
N TRP A 97 -2.13 -12.20 -5.50
CA TRP A 97 -2.48 -12.93 -4.27
C TRP A 97 -2.37 -12.01 -3.07
N ARG A 98 -3.25 -12.21 -2.09
CA ARG A 98 -3.03 -11.73 -0.74
C ARG A 98 -2.05 -12.66 -0.04
N VAL A 99 -1.01 -12.10 0.55
CA VAL A 99 -0.13 -12.80 1.49
C VAL A 99 -0.78 -12.69 2.86
N GLU A 100 -1.23 -13.82 3.39
CA GLU A 100 -2.05 -13.90 4.60
C GLU A 100 -1.36 -14.72 5.68
N LEU A 101 -1.35 -14.20 6.91
CA LEU A 101 -0.94 -14.93 8.11
C LEU A 101 -2.14 -15.62 8.75
N PHE A 102 -1.92 -16.82 9.26
CA PHE A 102 -2.92 -17.56 10.03
C PHE A 102 -2.27 -18.35 11.18
N ALA A 103 -3.02 -18.62 12.24
CA ALA A 103 -2.55 -19.43 13.36
C ALA A 103 -2.39 -20.89 12.91
N LEU A 104 -1.26 -21.50 13.28
CA LEU A 104 -0.96 -22.90 13.03
C LEU A 104 -0.75 -23.61 14.38
N GLU A 105 -1.28 -24.81 14.52
CA GLU A 105 -1.05 -25.65 15.69
C GLU A 105 -0.17 -26.83 15.25
N GLU A 106 1.03 -26.93 15.80
CA GLU A 106 1.99 -27.98 15.46
C GLU A 106 2.25 -28.87 16.67
N PRO A 107 1.88 -30.15 16.64
CA PRO A 107 2.23 -31.07 17.71
C PRO A 107 3.74 -31.27 17.75
N PHE A 108 4.34 -31.21 18.94
CA PHE A 108 5.78 -31.41 19.16
C PHE A 108 6.09 -32.19 20.44
N GLY A 109 7.36 -32.58 20.57
CA GLY A 109 7.83 -33.47 21.62
C GLY A 109 7.64 -34.94 21.25
N HIS A 110 8.28 -35.80 22.01
CA HIS A 110 8.14 -37.25 21.85
C HIS A 110 8.09 -37.88 23.23
N GLU A 111 6.95 -38.48 23.55
CA GLU A 111 6.74 -39.18 24.81
C GLU A 111 6.18 -40.57 24.52
N LYS A 112 6.74 -41.58 25.21
CA LYS A 112 6.26 -42.95 25.10
C LYS A 112 4.89 -43.03 25.78
N SER A 113 3.84 -43.40 25.03
CA SER A 113 2.55 -43.67 25.66
C SER A 113 2.61 -45.05 26.33
N TYR A 114 2.44 -45.08 27.66
CA TYR A 114 2.32 -46.33 28.42
C TYR A 114 0.84 -46.51 28.78
N GLY A 115 0.11 -47.33 28.02
CA GLY A 115 -1.29 -47.65 28.36
C GLY A 115 -2.24 -47.87 27.19
N ASP A 116 -1.86 -47.49 25.97
CA ASP A 116 -2.66 -47.82 24.78
C ASP A 116 -2.41 -49.28 24.38
N LEU A 117 -3.15 -50.20 25.01
CA LEU A 117 -3.12 -51.65 24.78
C LEU A 117 -3.37 -52.09 23.33
N CYS A 118 -3.69 -51.16 22.42
CA CYS A 118 -4.02 -51.43 21.02
C CYS A 118 -3.21 -50.60 20.00
N VAL A 119 -2.21 -49.80 20.43
CA VAL A 119 -1.31 -49.13 19.46
C VAL A 119 -0.19 -50.12 19.14
N ASP A 120 -0.41 -50.84 18.04
CA ASP A 120 0.39 -51.96 17.56
C ASP A 120 1.90 -51.59 17.45
N PRO A 121 2.81 -52.23 18.22
CA PRO A 121 4.23 -51.92 18.23
C PRO A 121 4.97 -52.33 16.93
N CYS A 122 4.26 -52.89 15.94
CA CYS A 122 4.87 -53.46 14.75
C CYS A 122 5.16 -52.46 13.61
N LYS A 123 4.82 -51.17 13.76
CA LYS A 123 5.08 -50.14 12.74
C LYS A 123 5.59 -48.81 13.32
N GLY A 124 6.81 -48.83 13.85
CA GLY A 124 7.61 -47.62 14.13
C GLY A 124 7.21 -46.87 15.41
N ASP A 125 8.15 -46.04 15.89
CA ASP A 125 8.15 -45.35 17.19
C ASP A 125 6.77 -44.87 17.66
N GLY A 126 6.10 -45.68 18.49
CA GLY A 126 4.80 -45.41 19.11
C GLY A 126 4.86 -44.34 20.21
N GLY A 127 5.48 -43.19 19.92
CA GLY A 127 5.44 -42.02 20.80
C GLY A 127 4.37 -41.04 20.35
N ALA A 128 3.66 -40.46 21.31
CA ALA A 128 2.77 -39.33 21.08
C ALA A 128 3.57 -38.03 21.20
N ALA A 129 3.11 -36.98 20.52
CA ALA A 129 3.58 -35.61 20.73
C ALA A 129 2.69 -34.97 21.81
N PRO A 130 3.15 -34.86 23.07
CA PRO A 130 2.29 -34.43 24.18
C PRO A 130 2.05 -32.91 24.20
N PHE A 131 2.78 -32.14 23.40
CA PHE A 131 2.70 -30.69 23.35
C PHE A 131 2.17 -30.21 22.01
N VAL A 132 1.48 -29.08 22.01
CA VAL A 132 1.07 -28.37 20.79
C VAL A 132 1.70 -26.98 20.84
N GLY A 133 2.46 -26.65 19.81
CA GLY A 133 3.06 -25.33 19.62
C GLY A 133 2.11 -24.44 18.85
N GLU A 134 1.94 -23.21 19.33
CA GLU A 134 1.24 -22.17 18.58
C GLU A 134 2.25 -21.52 17.61
N GLY A 135 2.14 -21.88 16.34
CA GLY A 135 2.94 -21.37 15.23
C GLY A 135 2.17 -20.39 14.35
N VAL A 136 2.85 -19.90 13.31
CA VAL A 136 2.27 -19.01 12.31
C VAL A 136 2.49 -19.61 10.94
N GLY A 137 1.40 -19.77 10.19
CA GLY A 137 1.42 -20.17 8.80
C GLY A 137 1.28 -18.98 7.85
N VAL A 138 1.82 -19.13 6.64
CA VAL A 138 1.65 -18.18 5.53
C VAL A 138 0.87 -18.84 4.40
N ARG A 139 -0.18 -18.18 3.92
CA ARG A 139 -0.98 -18.61 2.76
C ARG A 139 -1.00 -17.52 1.70
N LEU A 140 -1.00 -17.95 0.44
CA LEU A 140 -1.23 -17.09 -0.72
C LEU A 140 -2.67 -17.31 -1.19
N SER A 141 -3.55 -16.35 -0.93
CA SER A 141 -4.96 -16.41 -1.31
C SER A 141 -5.17 -15.64 -2.61
N PRO A 142 -5.66 -16.26 -3.69
CA PRO A 142 -5.88 -15.56 -4.96
C PRO A 142 -6.73 -14.30 -4.78
N LEU A 143 -6.28 -13.20 -5.39
CA LEU A 143 -7.02 -11.95 -5.45
C LEU A 143 -7.60 -11.81 -6.85
N ALA A 144 -8.93 -11.77 -6.95
CA ALA A 144 -9.58 -11.42 -8.20
C ALA A 144 -9.16 -10.00 -8.59
N VAL A 145 -8.74 -9.77 -9.84
CA VAL A 145 -8.42 -8.43 -10.33
C VAL A 145 -9.24 -8.14 -11.59
N PRO A 146 -9.43 -6.86 -11.98
CA PRO A 146 -10.13 -6.52 -13.21
C PRO A 146 -9.55 -7.23 -14.42
N THR A 147 -10.42 -7.63 -15.35
CA THR A 147 -10.00 -8.18 -16.64
C THR A 147 -9.32 -7.09 -17.49
N GLY A 148 -8.44 -7.49 -18.41
CA GLY A 148 -7.76 -6.56 -19.32
C GLY A 148 -6.58 -5.80 -18.71
N LEU A 149 -6.11 -6.17 -17.52
CA LEU A 149 -4.85 -5.64 -16.98
C LEU A 149 -3.64 -6.24 -17.72
N ASP A 150 -2.82 -5.37 -18.30
CA ASP A 150 -1.56 -5.76 -18.93
C ASP A 150 -0.43 -5.80 -17.89
N GLN A 151 0.11 -7.00 -17.64
CA GLN A 151 1.23 -7.23 -16.71
C GLN A 151 2.56 -6.61 -17.16
N ARG A 152 2.67 -6.19 -18.43
CA ARG A 152 3.84 -5.49 -18.98
C ARG A 152 3.77 -3.98 -18.79
N SER A 153 2.59 -3.45 -18.47
CA SER A 153 2.42 -2.02 -18.25
C SER A 153 3.12 -1.59 -16.97
N ALA A 154 3.88 -0.49 -17.03
CA ALA A 154 4.45 0.15 -15.84
C ALA A 154 3.35 0.53 -14.81
N ALA A 155 2.13 0.77 -15.28
CA ALA A 155 0.99 1.10 -14.43
C ALA A 155 0.31 -0.13 -13.79
N PHE A 156 0.72 -1.35 -14.13
CA PHE A 156 0.08 -2.58 -13.64
C PHE A 156 -0.04 -2.62 -12.10
N ARG A 157 1.07 -2.36 -11.40
CA ARG A 157 1.11 -2.32 -9.94
C ARG A 157 0.15 -1.27 -9.39
N ASN A 158 0.20 -0.04 -9.90
CA ASN A 158 -0.64 1.06 -9.46
C ASN A 158 -2.14 0.79 -9.68
N ARG A 159 -2.51 0.18 -10.81
CA ARG A 159 -3.90 -0.21 -11.12
C ARG A 159 -4.44 -1.26 -10.16
N VAL A 160 -3.67 -2.35 -9.95
CA VAL A 160 -4.09 -3.43 -9.03
C VAL A 160 -4.26 -2.90 -7.61
N VAL A 161 -3.32 -2.06 -7.15
CA VAL A 161 -3.36 -1.50 -5.81
C VAL A 161 -4.50 -0.49 -5.64
N SER A 162 -4.70 0.41 -6.61
CA SER A 162 -5.81 1.37 -6.57
C SER A 162 -7.16 0.65 -6.56
N TRP A 163 -7.29 -0.40 -7.37
CA TRP A 163 -8.47 -1.27 -7.34
C TRP A 163 -8.64 -1.96 -5.99
N HIS A 164 -7.56 -2.49 -5.40
CA HIS A 164 -7.64 -3.17 -4.11
C HIS A 164 -8.14 -2.25 -2.99
N PHE A 165 -7.60 -1.03 -2.90
CA PHE A 165 -8.05 -0.05 -1.91
C PHE A 165 -9.50 0.37 -2.11
N GLU A 166 -9.97 0.44 -3.36
CA GLU A 166 -11.39 0.70 -3.64
C GLU A 166 -12.29 -0.46 -3.21
N GLN A 167 -11.85 -1.72 -3.41
CA GLN A 167 -12.59 -2.87 -2.90
C GLN A 167 -12.65 -2.88 -1.36
N GLU A 168 -11.56 -2.54 -0.69
CA GLU A 168 -11.52 -2.45 0.77
C GLU A 168 -12.48 -1.38 1.29
N ARG A 169 -12.53 -0.20 0.65
CA ARG A 169 -13.49 0.86 0.97
C ARG A 169 -14.92 0.36 0.84
N ARG A 170 -15.26 -0.32 -0.26
CA ARG A 170 -16.59 -0.89 -0.51
C ARG A 170 -16.95 -2.01 0.46
N ALA A 171 -15.98 -2.84 0.85
CA ALA A 171 -16.18 -3.92 1.82
C ALA A 171 -16.54 -3.39 3.22
N GLY A 172 -16.18 -2.13 3.53
CA GLY A 172 -16.63 -1.42 4.72
C GLY A 172 -18.14 -1.12 4.75
N ALA A 173 -18.85 -1.35 3.64
CA ALA A 173 -20.28 -1.10 3.46
C ALA A 173 -20.68 0.32 3.94
N PRO A 174 -20.12 1.37 3.32
CA PRO A 174 -20.39 2.73 3.74
C PRO A 174 -21.89 3.05 3.67
N LEU A 175 -22.38 3.69 4.72
CA LEU A 175 -23.76 4.15 4.86
C LEU A 175 -23.97 5.48 4.14
N LEU A 176 -22.90 6.27 3.99
CA LEU A 176 -22.84 7.53 3.28
C LEU A 176 -22.13 7.33 1.94
N ALA A 177 -22.61 8.00 0.88
CA ALA A 177 -21.83 8.14 -0.34
C ALA A 177 -20.97 9.41 -0.23
N ALA A 178 -19.66 9.24 -0.19
CA ALA A 178 -18.69 10.33 -0.06
C ALA A 178 -17.61 10.31 -1.14
N SER A 179 -17.61 9.29 -2.00
CA SER A 179 -16.70 9.13 -3.12
C SER A 179 -17.40 9.45 -4.43
N ASP A 180 -16.66 10.04 -5.37
CA ASP A 180 -17.13 10.20 -6.76
C ASP A 180 -17.34 8.84 -7.47
N ARG A 181 -16.83 7.76 -6.87
CA ARG A 181 -16.96 6.38 -7.37
C ARG A 181 -18.14 5.62 -6.77
N ASP A 182 -18.89 6.23 -5.86
CA ASP A 182 -20.11 5.66 -5.30
C ASP A 182 -21.20 5.62 -6.37
N ARG A 183 -22.08 4.61 -6.28
CA ARG A 183 -23.14 4.44 -7.27
C ARG A 183 -24.25 5.46 -7.06
N ALA A 184 -25.02 5.75 -8.12
CA ALA A 184 -26.11 6.72 -8.06
C ALA A 184 -27.19 6.35 -7.02
N ASP A 185 -27.46 5.05 -6.83
CA ASP A 185 -28.37 4.55 -5.79
C ASP A 185 -27.82 4.71 -4.36
N GLU A 186 -26.51 4.65 -4.20
CA GLU A 186 -25.82 4.92 -2.92
C GLU A 186 -25.86 6.43 -2.61
N GLN A 187 -25.62 7.29 -3.60
CA GLN A 187 -25.68 8.75 -3.50
C GLN A 187 -27.08 9.26 -3.15
N GLY A 188 -28.13 8.61 -3.66
CA GLY A 188 -29.53 8.98 -3.40
C GLY A 188 -30.13 8.41 -2.11
N ARG A 189 -29.37 7.65 -1.29
CA ARG A 189 -29.91 6.97 -0.11
C ARG A 189 -30.30 7.98 1.00
N PRO A 190 -31.55 7.99 1.48
CA PRO A 190 -31.96 8.90 2.55
C PRO A 190 -31.36 8.49 3.90
N LEU A 191 -30.84 9.46 4.65
CA LEU A 191 -30.23 9.23 5.98
C LEU A 191 -31.19 8.61 7.00
N THR A 192 -32.49 8.88 6.86
CA THR A 192 -33.55 8.36 7.73
C THR A 192 -33.87 6.89 7.50
N GLY A 193 -33.44 6.31 6.36
CA GLY A 193 -33.60 4.89 6.06
C GLY A 193 -32.44 4.01 6.53
N ILE A 194 -31.43 4.59 7.17
CA ILE A 194 -30.22 3.90 7.63
C ILE A 194 -30.43 3.37 9.05
N ASP A 195 -30.08 2.10 9.27
CA ASP A 195 -30.05 1.51 10.61
C ASP A 195 -28.77 1.93 11.36
N TRP A 196 -28.87 3.04 12.08
CA TRP A 196 -27.81 3.56 12.94
C TRP A 196 -27.59 2.73 14.21
N ALA A 197 -28.51 1.82 14.56
CA ALA A 197 -28.42 1.01 15.78
C ALA A 197 -27.57 -0.26 15.58
N SER A 198 -27.32 -0.66 14.34
CA SER A 198 -26.44 -1.78 14.03
C SER A 198 -25.00 -1.48 14.50
N PRO A 199 -24.41 -2.25 15.42
CA PRO A 199 -23.04 -2.03 15.87
C PRO A 199 -22.03 -2.43 14.79
N THR A 200 -20.81 -1.90 14.91
CA THR A 200 -19.65 -2.37 14.15
C THR A 200 -18.95 -3.49 14.92
N GLY A 201 -18.39 -4.45 14.20
CA GLY A 201 -17.65 -5.57 14.76
C GLY A 201 -16.21 -5.63 14.24
N PRO A 202 -15.34 -6.43 14.86
CA PRO A 202 -14.02 -6.72 14.31
C PRO A 202 -14.15 -7.36 12.92
N ALA A 203 -13.27 -6.98 11.99
CA ALA A 203 -13.22 -7.62 10.69
C ALA A 203 -12.73 -9.07 10.87
N PRO A 204 -13.53 -10.10 10.54
CA PRO A 204 -13.11 -11.48 10.69
C PRO A 204 -12.08 -11.85 9.62
N GLY A 205 -11.23 -12.82 9.92
CA GLY A 205 -10.33 -13.44 8.94
C GLY A 205 -8.84 -13.20 9.18
N PRO A 206 -8.01 -13.70 8.25
CA PRO A 206 -6.55 -13.67 8.38
C PRO A 206 -5.98 -12.26 8.21
N VAL A 207 -4.77 -12.04 8.75
CA VAL A 207 -4.05 -10.78 8.58
C VAL A 207 -3.37 -10.77 7.23
N SER A 208 -3.75 -9.84 6.34
CA SER A 208 -2.98 -9.60 5.13
C SER A 208 -1.74 -8.75 5.44
N ILE A 209 -0.58 -9.18 4.93
CA ILE A 209 0.70 -8.49 5.15
C ILE A 209 1.32 -7.96 3.85
N ALA A 210 0.76 -8.31 2.70
CA ALA A 210 1.12 -7.76 1.38
C ALA A 210 0.18 -8.25 0.28
N LEU A 211 0.32 -7.63 -0.89
CA LEU A 211 -0.02 -8.25 -2.16
C LEU A 211 1.23 -8.81 -2.84
N LEU A 212 1.11 -10.03 -3.36
CA LEU A 212 2.07 -10.60 -4.30
C LEU A 212 1.50 -10.44 -5.70
N LEU A 213 2.22 -9.77 -6.60
CA LEU A 213 1.79 -9.47 -7.96
C LEU A 213 2.65 -10.24 -8.95
N ARG A 214 2.01 -10.88 -9.94
CA ARG A 214 2.68 -11.45 -11.10
C ARG A 214 2.79 -10.38 -12.17
N THR A 215 4.02 -10.06 -12.54
CA THR A 215 4.39 -9.18 -13.65
C THR A 215 4.93 -10.01 -14.81
N ALA A 216 5.14 -9.40 -15.96
CA ALA A 216 5.76 -10.08 -17.09
C ALA A 216 7.18 -10.60 -16.80
N ASP A 217 7.91 -9.88 -15.92
CA ASP A 217 9.32 -10.16 -15.59
C ASP A 217 9.50 -11.03 -14.34
N GLY A 218 8.41 -11.44 -13.69
CA GLY A 218 8.44 -12.25 -12.47
C GLY A 218 7.44 -11.79 -11.43
N PHE A 219 7.84 -11.79 -10.16
CA PHE A 219 6.99 -11.39 -9.05
C PHE A 219 7.44 -10.07 -8.43
N VAL A 220 6.47 -9.27 -8.00
CA VAL A 220 6.68 -8.06 -7.21
C VAL A 220 5.84 -8.16 -5.94
N VAL A 221 6.41 -7.79 -4.80
CA VAL A 221 5.69 -7.72 -3.53
C VAL A 221 5.34 -6.27 -3.26
N ASP A 222 4.05 -5.97 -3.11
CA ASP A 222 3.56 -4.70 -2.62
C ASP A 222 3.12 -4.88 -1.15
N VAL A 223 4.03 -4.53 -0.23
CA VAL A 223 3.83 -4.68 1.21
C VAL A 223 2.64 -3.85 1.67
N TRP A 224 2.64 -2.57 1.32
CA TRP A 224 1.71 -1.60 1.88
C TRP A 224 0.29 -1.73 1.32
N ALA A 225 0.10 -2.27 0.12
CA ALA A 225 -1.24 -2.51 -0.41
C ALA A 225 -2.07 -3.46 0.48
N GLY A 226 -1.47 -4.54 0.98
CA GLY A 226 -2.15 -5.52 1.85
C GLY A 226 -1.96 -5.30 3.35
N ARG A 227 -0.82 -4.76 3.77
CA ARG A 227 -0.46 -4.60 5.18
C ARG A 227 -1.27 -3.52 5.88
N ARG A 228 -1.84 -3.85 7.03
CA ARG A 228 -2.40 -2.86 7.98
C ARG A 228 -1.66 -2.98 9.30
N ASP A 229 -1.00 -1.90 9.72
CA ASP A 229 -0.44 -1.83 11.06
C ASP A 229 -1.57 -1.61 12.07
N ARG A 230 -1.42 -2.18 13.27
CA ARG A 230 -2.40 -2.07 14.35
C ARG A 230 -2.34 -0.68 14.99
N VAL A 231 -3.05 0.28 14.38
CA VAL A 231 -3.12 1.69 14.80
C VAL A 231 -4.60 2.08 14.94
N GLY A 232 -5.24 1.69 16.05
CA GLY A 232 -6.64 2.02 16.35
C GLY A 232 -7.41 0.87 16.98
N THR A 233 -8.68 1.11 17.29
CA THR A 233 -9.60 0.07 17.81
C THR A 233 -10.55 -0.45 16.73
N ALA A 234 -11.11 -1.65 16.93
CA ALA A 234 -12.08 -2.21 15.99
C ALA A 234 -13.36 -1.34 15.82
N PRO A 235 -13.97 -0.79 16.88
CA PRO A 235 -15.13 0.08 16.74
C PRO A 235 -14.85 1.35 15.94
N GLU A 236 -13.70 1.99 16.21
CA GLU A 236 -13.26 3.19 15.50
C GLU A 236 -13.11 2.91 14.00
N THR A 237 -12.36 1.88 13.63
CA THR A 237 -12.15 1.50 12.22
C THR A 237 -13.47 1.15 11.54
N GLY A 238 -14.34 0.40 12.22
CA GLY A 238 -15.64 0.02 11.68
C GLY A 238 -16.55 1.22 11.46
N TRP A 239 -16.60 2.18 12.38
CA TRP A 239 -17.42 3.38 12.24
C TRP A 239 -16.87 4.33 11.19
N MET A 240 -15.54 4.47 11.09
CA MET A 240 -14.94 5.22 10.00
C MET A 240 -15.39 4.65 8.64
N GLY A 241 -15.25 3.33 8.44
CA GLY A 241 -15.69 2.68 7.21
C GLY A 241 -17.18 2.90 6.90
N ARG A 242 -18.05 2.76 7.91
CA ARG A 242 -19.49 3.00 7.75
C ARG A 242 -19.84 4.45 7.46
N LEU A 243 -19.10 5.41 7.99
CA LEU A 243 -19.30 6.85 7.73
C LEU A 243 -18.58 7.32 6.45
N ALA A 244 -18.15 6.38 5.60
CA ALA A 244 -17.37 6.65 4.39
C ALA A 244 -16.06 7.41 4.66
N MET A 245 -15.58 7.37 5.90
CA MET A 245 -14.26 7.87 6.29
C MET A 245 -13.23 6.77 6.03
N ARG A 246 -12.09 7.14 5.46
CA ARG A 246 -10.94 6.23 5.37
C ARG A 246 -10.29 6.04 6.75
N PRO A 247 -10.13 4.79 7.25
CA PRO A 247 -9.37 4.53 8.47
C PRO A 247 -7.90 4.94 8.34
N TRP A 248 -7.30 5.41 9.44
CA TRP A 248 -5.91 5.86 9.47
C TRP A 248 -4.89 4.81 8.98
N PRO A 249 -4.99 3.51 9.36
CA PRO A 249 -4.09 2.49 8.83
C PRO A 249 -4.16 2.34 7.31
N VAL A 250 -5.34 2.52 6.71
CA VAL A 250 -5.55 2.43 5.26
C VAL A 250 -4.94 3.66 4.57
N PHE A 251 -5.15 4.86 5.12
CA PHE A 251 -4.55 6.08 4.58
C PHE A 251 -3.01 6.04 4.64
N THR A 252 -2.45 5.63 5.78
CA THR A 252 -1.00 5.47 5.95
C THR A 252 -0.44 4.44 4.98
N ALA A 253 -1.12 3.30 4.81
CA ALA A 253 -0.75 2.29 3.83
C ALA A 253 -0.76 2.83 2.39
N GLN A 254 -1.75 3.63 1.99
CA GLN A 254 -1.77 4.27 0.67
C GLN A 254 -0.59 5.21 0.45
N LEU A 255 -0.25 6.00 1.47
CA LEU A 255 0.88 6.92 1.42
C LEU A 255 2.20 6.15 1.29
N LEU A 256 2.43 5.15 2.14
CA LEU A 256 3.65 4.36 2.13
C LEU A 256 3.79 3.50 0.86
N GLN A 257 2.68 2.97 0.34
CA GLN A 257 2.65 2.29 -0.94
C GLN A 257 3.11 3.20 -2.08
N PHE A 258 2.58 4.43 -2.12
CA PHE A 258 2.98 5.41 -3.10
C PHE A 258 4.46 5.79 -2.96
N GLN A 259 4.95 6.04 -1.75
CA GLN A 259 6.37 6.39 -1.52
C GLN A 259 7.32 5.24 -1.90
N ASP A 260 6.95 3.98 -1.61
CA ASP A 260 7.73 2.81 -2.00
C ASP A 260 7.79 2.65 -3.53
N GLN A 261 6.64 2.75 -4.20
CA GLN A 261 6.58 2.69 -5.65
C GLN A 261 7.35 3.86 -6.29
N LEU A 262 7.23 5.07 -5.72
CA LEU A 262 7.92 6.26 -6.21
C LEU A 262 9.43 6.07 -6.09
N GLY A 263 9.93 5.63 -4.92
CA GLY A 263 11.34 5.37 -4.70
C GLY A 263 11.93 4.36 -5.69
N ALA A 264 11.19 3.29 -6.01
CA ALA A 264 11.60 2.28 -6.99
C ALA A 264 11.59 2.78 -8.44
N ALA A 265 10.66 3.69 -8.79
CA ALA A 265 10.51 4.21 -10.14
C ALA A 265 11.36 5.47 -10.41
N TRP A 266 11.74 6.22 -9.36
CA TRP A 266 12.36 7.52 -9.50
C TRP A 266 13.75 7.45 -10.15
N PRO A 267 14.08 8.31 -11.14
CA PRO A 267 15.30 8.20 -11.94
C PRO A 267 16.60 8.23 -11.13
N ALA A 268 16.65 9.00 -10.03
CA ALA A 268 17.86 9.13 -9.21
C ALA A 268 18.27 7.82 -8.50
N THR A 269 17.32 6.91 -8.26
CA THR A 269 17.57 5.64 -7.56
C THR A 269 18.24 4.60 -8.47
N ARG A 270 18.12 4.71 -9.80
CA ARG A 270 18.77 3.79 -10.76
C ARG A 270 20.27 4.00 -10.91
N GLN A 271 20.78 5.22 -10.68
CA GLN A 271 22.21 5.52 -10.82
C GLN A 271 23.05 5.13 -9.60
N ALA A 272 22.43 4.84 -8.45
CA ALA A 272 23.16 4.48 -7.24
C ALA A 272 23.41 2.96 -7.07
N ALA A 273 22.88 2.11 -7.96
CA ALA A 273 22.91 0.66 -7.80
C ALA A 273 24.10 -0.05 -8.47
N ASP A 274 24.99 0.66 -9.18
CA ASP A 274 26.28 0.11 -9.64
C ASP A 274 27.32 1.24 -9.72
N PRO A 275 28.39 1.27 -8.90
CA PRO A 275 29.61 1.93 -9.31
C PRO A 275 30.28 1.01 -10.35
N ALA A 276 29.86 1.10 -11.61
CA ALA A 276 30.70 0.63 -12.70
C ALA A 276 32.07 1.32 -12.58
N PRO A 277 33.18 0.61 -12.82
CA PRO A 277 34.51 1.18 -12.66
C PRO A 277 34.62 2.43 -13.53
N ALA A 278 35.12 3.51 -12.93
CA ALA A 278 35.35 4.79 -13.57
C ALA A 278 36.35 4.61 -14.72
N ASP A 279 35.84 4.33 -15.92
CA ASP A 279 36.53 4.41 -17.21
C ASP A 279 35.55 4.22 -18.38
N THR A 280 34.36 4.85 -18.32
CA THR A 280 33.57 5.09 -19.53
C THR A 280 34.10 6.34 -20.22
N PRO A 281 34.67 6.25 -21.44
CA PRO A 281 35.08 7.43 -22.19
C PRO A 281 33.84 8.29 -22.51
N PRO A 282 34.01 9.61 -22.73
CA PRO A 282 32.91 10.50 -23.03
C PRO A 282 32.13 9.97 -24.24
N VAL A 283 30.80 10.05 -24.16
CA VAL A 283 29.85 9.66 -25.21
C VAL A 283 30.45 10.00 -26.58
N ASP A 284 30.76 8.97 -27.37
CA ASP A 284 31.31 9.14 -28.71
C ASP A 284 30.19 9.63 -29.63
N VAL A 285 30.03 10.96 -29.66
CA VAL A 285 29.10 11.70 -30.52
C VAL A 285 29.24 11.26 -31.99
N SER A 286 30.43 10.80 -32.39
CA SER A 286 30.71 10.27 -33.72
C SER A 286 29.93 8.97 -33.99
N ALA A 287 29.82 8.07 -33.00
CA ALA A 287 29.07 6.83 -33.13
C ALA A 287 27.55 7.07 -33.25
N GLN A 288 27.03 8.05 -32.50
CA GLN A 288 25.61 8.45 -32.59
C GLN A 288 25.29 9.13 -33.93
N LEU A 289 26.17 10.00 -34.44
CA LEU A 289 26.00 10.62 -35.75
C LEU A 289 26.07 9.60 -36.90
N ASN A 290 26.97 8.63 -36.80
CA ASN A 290 27.10 7.57 -37.81
C ASN A 290 25.86 6.66 -37.85
N ASN A 291 25.28 6.34 -36.69
CA ASN A 291 24.05 5.56 -36.60
C ASN A 291 22.84 6.35 -37.14
N ALA A 292 22.74 7.65 -36.85
CA ALA A 292 21.72 8.51 -37.44
C ALA A 292 21.85 8.63 -38.97
N LEU A 293 23.08 8.68 -39.49
CA LEU A 293 23.36 8.67 -40.94
C LEU A 293 22.96 7.35 -41.61
N GLU A 294 23.19 6.21 -40.95
CA GLU A 294 22.71 4.91 -41.45
C GLU A 294 21.18 4.82 -41.45
N LEU A 295 20.52 5.30 -40.38
CA LEU A 295 19.06 5.33 -40.29
C LEU A 295 18.43 6.25 -41.35
N MET A 296 19.04 7.40 -41.66
CA MET A 296 18.60 8.28 -42.74
C MET A 296 18.77 7.65 -44.12
N ARG A 297 19.83 6.88 -44.35
CA ARG A 297 20.05 6.14 -45.60
C ARG A 297 19.06 4.97 -45.77
N SER A 298 18.48 4.47 -44.69
CA SER A 298 17.51 3.36 -44.70
C SER A 298 16.04 3.77 -44.95
N HIS A 299 15.76 5.04 -45.26
CA HIS A 299 14.42 5.58 -45.59
C HIS A 299 13.31 5.29 -44.54
N LYS A 300 13.62 5.25 -43.24
CA LYS A 300 12.61 5.27 -42.18
C LYS A 300 12.39 6.68 -41.64
N THR A 301 11.28 7.30 -42.02
CA THR A 301 10.93 8.67 -41.63
C THR A 301 10.21 8.71 -40.27
N ARG A 302 10.97 8.88 -39.18
CA ARG A 302 10.66 9.75 -38.01
C ARG A 302 11.73 9.70 -36.91
N GLU A 303 12.33 8.53 -36.65
CA GLU A 303 13.41 8.35 -35.65
C GLU A 303 14.69 9.18 -35.85
N PRO A 304 15.15 9.50 -37.08
CA PRO A 304 16.44 10.18 -37.24
C PRO A 304 16.44 11.65 -36.78
N ILE A 305 15.28 12.30 -36.78
CA ILE A 305 15.18 13.72 -36.41
C ILE A 305 15.35 13.91 -34.91
N ASP A 306 14.83 12.99 -34.10
CA ASP A 306 14.90 13.07 -32.65
C ASP A 306 16.33 12.78 -32.15
N LEU A 307 17.02 11.80 -32.74
CA LEU A 307 18.43 11.50 -32.44
C LEU A 307 19.38 12.63 -32.86
N VAL A 308 19.13 13.28 -34.01
CA VAL A 308 19.93 14.43 -34.46
C VAL A 308 19.68 15.65 -33.59
N ARG A 309 18.45 15.85 -33.09
CA ARG A 309 18.13 16.93 -32.15
C ARG A 309 18.84 16.70 -30.81
N GLU A 310 18.81 15.48 -30.29
CA GLU A 310 19.50 15.10 -29.05
C GLU A 310 21.03 15.30 -29.16
N ALA A 311 21.64 14.93 -30.29
CA ALA A 311 23.06 15.18 -30.55
C ALA A 311 23.40 16.68 -30.70
N LEU A 312 22.50 17.48 -31.27
CA LEU A 312 22.66 18.92 -31.42
C LEU A 312 22.54 19.68 -30.09
N ASP A 313 21.65 19.23 -29.21
CA ASP A 313 21.47 19.81 -27.87
C ASP A 313 22.71 19.55 -27.01
N VAL A 314 23.28 18.33 -27.06
CA VAL A 314 24.55 17.99 -26.40
C VAL A 314 25.73 18.81 -26.92
N LEU A 315 25.82 19.06 -28.24
CA LEU A 315 26.89 19.86 -28.85
C LEU A 315 26.79 21.36 -28.58
N ARG A 316 25.58 21.87 -28.26
CA ARG A 316 25.35 23.31 -27.98
C ARG A 316 25.72 23.71 -26.55
N GLY A 317 26.09 22.76 -25.68
CA GLY A 317 26.38 23.04 -24.28
C GLY A 317 25.14 23.38 -23.45
N ASP A 318 23.94 23.33 -24.06
CA ASP A 318 22.69 23.22 -23.33
C ASP A 318 22.70 21.83 -22.72
N ARG A 319 22.95 21.74 -21.40
CA ARG A 319 22.71 20.49 -20.65
C ARG A 319 21.34 19.99 -21.09
N ALA A 320 21.31 18.86 -21.79
CA ALA A 320 20.06 18.21 -22.17
C ALA A 320 19.17 18.19 -20.92
N ASP A 321 18.09 18.95 -20.98
CA ASP A 321 17.13 19.08 -19.89
C ASP A 321 16.76 17.65 -19.51
N ALA A 322 17.05 17.26 -18.25
CA ALA A 322 16.92 15.88 -17.82
C ALA A 322 15.55 15.32 -18.27
N PRO A 323 15.48 14.08 -18.77
CA PRO A 323 14.31 13.57 -19.47
C PRO A 323 13.02 13.87 -18.70
N ARG A 324 12.04 14.42 -19.42
CA ARG A 324 10.72 14.81 -18.92
C ARG A 324 9.96 13.57 -18.48
N VAL A 325 10.12 13.18 -17.22
CA VAL A 325 9.45 11.99 -16.70
C VAL A 325 8.22 12.43 -15.92
N SER A 326 7.03 12.24 -16.51
CA SER A 326 5.77 12.47 -15.80
C SER A 326 5.47 11.31 -14.83
N LEU A 327 4.56 11.53 -13.87
CA LEU A 327 4.10 10.46 -12.98
C LEU A 327 3.42 9.32 -13.77
N VAL A 328 2.77 9.63 -14.89
CA VAL A 328 2.15 8.62 -15.76
C VAL A 328 3.22 7.75 -16.42
N ASP A 329 4.33 8.36 -16.87
CA ASP A 329 5.46 7.62 -17.44
C ASP A 329 6.15 6.72 -16.40
N LEU A 330 6.09 7.10 -15.12
CA LEU A 330 6.54 6.28 -13.99
C LEU A 330 5.55 5.17 -13.59
N GLY A 331 4.42 5.04 -14.29
CA GLY A 331 3.40 4.03 -14.01
C GLY A 331 2.42 4.43 -12.90
N PHE A 332 2.24 5.73 -12.63
CA PHE A 332 1.16 6.23 -11.78
C PHE A 332 0.00 6.74 -12.63
N GLU A 333 -1.11 6.01 -12.62
CA GLU A 333 -2.36 6.48 -13.21
C GLU A 333 -3.30 7.07 -12.16
N GLU A 334 -3.09 6.70 -10.91
CA GLU A 334 -3.87 7.19 -9.77
C GLU A 334 -2.97 7.38 -8.56
N LEU A 335 -3.02 8.58 -7.98
CA LEU A 335 -2.28 8.93 -6.78
C LEU A 335 -3.14 8.72 -5.53
N PRO A 336 -2.51 8.50 -4.36
CA PRO A 336 -3.22 8.63 -3.09
C PRO A 336 -3.84 10.04 -2.95
N PRO A 337 -4.76 10.24 -1.99
CA PRO A 337 -5.39 11.54 -1.78
C PRO A 337 -4.39 12.65 -1.40
N ALA A 338 -3.25 12.26 -0.81
CA ALA A 338 -2.13 13.12 -0.53
C ALA A 338 -0.83 12.33 -0.49
N GLY A 339 0.29 13.02 -0.66
CA GLY A 339 1.62 12.43 -0.56
C GLY A 339 2.74 13.45 -0.68
N TYR A 340 3.97 12.95 -0.72
CA TYR A 340 5.18 13.75 -0.85
C TYR A 340 5.86 13.47 -2.19
N LEU A 341 6.42 14.51 -2.80
CA LEU A 341 7.21 14.43 -4.02
C LEU A 341 8.59 15.02 -3.75
N PRO A 342 9.65 14.43 -4.31
CA PRO A 342 10.96 15.08 -4.31
C PRO A 342 10.89 16.39 -5.11
N ALA A 343 11.61 17.40 -4.64
CA ALA A 343 11.64 18.70 -5.27
C ALA A 343 13.06 19.25 -5.35
N ASP A 344 13.41 19.81 -6.51
CA ASP A 344 14.61 20.63 -6.67
C ASP A 344 14.30 22.05 -6.19
N ARG A 345 15.20 22.63 -5.39
CA ARG A 345 15.03 23.95 -4.79
C ARG A 345 15.04 25.08 -5.81
N ALA A 346 15.70 24.89 -6.96
CA ALA A 346 15.92 25.94 -7.96
C ALA A 346 14.77 26.10 -8.97
N ASN A 347 13.94 25.07 -9.19
CA ASN A 347 12.83 25.15 -10.14
C ASN A 347 11.65 24.25 -9.73
N ILE A 348 10.99 24.62 -8.62
CA ILE A 348 9.87 23.86 -8.07
C ILE A 348 8.66 23.91 -9.00
N TYR A 349 8.34 25.10 -9.50
CA TYR A 349 7.13 25.30 -10.31
C TYR A 349 7.16 24.46 -11.58
N ASP A 350 8.16 24.64 -12.45
CA ASP A 350 8.20 23.89 -13.69
C ASP A 350 8.50 22.41 -13.41
N GLY A 351 9.41 22.12 -12.50
CA GLY A 351 9.80 20.75 -12.15
C GLY A 351 8.60 19.93 -11.69
N ILE A 352 7.80 20.44 -10.75
CA ILE A 352 6.63 19.74 -10.24
C ILE A 352 5.48 19.78 -11.24
N ARG A 353 5.24 20.90 -11.94
CA ARG A 353 4.15 21.00 -12.93
C ARG A 353 4.32 19.97 -14.05
N ARG A 354 5.56 19.71 -14.48
CA ARG A 354 5.92 18.70 -15.50
C ARG A 354 5.60 17.26 -15.05
N LEU A 355 5.52 16.98 -13.75
CA LEU A 355 5.16 15.65 -13.24
C LEU A 355 3.70 15.29 -13.49
N PHE A 356 2.84 16.30 -13.65
CA PHE A 356 1.40 16.12 -13.81
C PHE A 356 0.96 16.34 -15.27
N PRO A 357 -0.10 15.65 -15.72
CA PRO A 357 -0.70 15.91 -17.02
C PRO A 357 -1.12 17.38 -17.17
N GLU A 358 -1.08 17.91 -18.40
CA GLU A 358 -1.45 19.31 -18.68
C GLU A 358 -2.87 19.63 -18.23
N ARG A 359 -3.79 18.67 -18.40
CA ARG A 359 -5.20 18.79 -18.00
C ARG A 359 -5.40 18.87 -16.48
N ALA A 360 -4.45 18.42 -15.66
CA ALA A 360 -4.58 18.49 -14.21
C ALA A 360 -4.53 19.94 -13.72
N GLY A 361 -5.48 20.32 -12.86
CA GLY A 361 -5.52 21.65 -12.26
C GLY A 361 -4.57 21.73 -11.07
N VAL A 362 -3.31 22.09 -11.32
CA VAL A 362 -2.27 22.18 -10.28
C VAL A 362 -2.19 23.61 -9.73
N VAL A 363 -2.31 23.76 -8.41
CA VAL A 363 -2.17 25.04 -7.68
C VAL A 363 -1.04 24.93 -6.68
N PHE A 364 -0.22 25.96 -6.54
CA PHE A 364 0.90 25.99 -5.59
C PHE A 364 0.60 26.94 -4.44
N ASN A 365 0.75 26.46 -3.22
CA ASN A 365 0.57 27.23 -1.99
C ASN A 365 1.77 27.02 -1.08
N ALA A 366 2.21 28.09 -0.42
CA ALA A 366 3.31 28.05 0.52
C ALA A 366 2.84 27.81 1.94
N TYR A 367 3.52 26.92 2.67
CA TYR A 367 3.18 26.58 4.04
C TYR A 367 4.44 26.37 4.87
N ARG A 368 4.30 26.44 6.20
CA ARG A 368 5.31 25.88 7.09
C ARG A 368 5.28 24.36 7.00
N ALA A 369 6.44 23.73 7.15
CA ALA A 369 6.56 22.26 7.03
C ALA A 369 5.66 21.48 8.01
N ASP A 370 5.46 21.98 9.24
CA ASP A 370 4.57 21.36 10.23
C ASP A 370 3.09 21.46 9.83
N THR A 371 2.67 22.60 9.29
CA THR A 371 1.32 22.76 8.73
C THR A 371 1.08 21.79 7.57
N ILE A 372 2.08 21.56 6.71
CA ILE A 372 1.95 20.61 5.60
C ILE A 372 1.64 19.19 6.11
N VAL A 373 2.32 18.73 7.16
CA VAL A 373 2.08 17.39 7.74
C VAL A 373 0.64 17.25 8.21
N GLU A 374 0.09 18.28 8.87
CA GLU A 374 -1.31 18.32 9.30
C GLU A 374 -2.28 18.32 8.09
N LEU A 375 -1.99 19.11 7.05
CA LEU A 375 -2.83 19.17 5.85
C LEU A 375 -2.84 17.86 5.06
N VAL A 376 -1.70 17.15 5.02
CA VAL A 376 -1.61 15.79 4.46
C VAL A 376 -2.49 14.83 5.26
N ALA A 377 -2.40 14.86 6.60
CA ALA A 377 -3.25 14.01 7.44
C ALA A 377 -4.75 14.33 7.28
N ARG A 378 -5.12 15.61 7.15
CA ARG A 378 -6.52 16.02 6.91
C ARG A 378 -7.07 15.56 5.57
N ALA A 379 -6.21 15.35 4.58
CA ALA A 379 -6.62 14.79 3.28
C ALA A 379 -6.97 13.28 3.34
N GLN A 380 -6.88 12.64 4.52
CA GLN A 380 -7.13 11.21 4.69
C GLN A 380 -8.47 10.73 4.12
N HIS A 381 -9.52 11.55 4.12
CA HIS A 381 -10.86 11.17 3.68
C HIS A 381 -11.12 11.54 2.21
N ALA A 382 -10.24 12.29 1.56
CA ALA A 382 -10.42 12.62 0.16
C ALA A 382 -10.28 11.37 -0.72
N ASP A 383 -10.90 11.41 -1.88
CA ASP A 383 -10.69 10.37 -2.88
C ASP A 383 -9.27 10.40 -3.44
N ARG A 384 -8.85 9.25 -3.96
CA ARG A 384 -7.63 9.14 -4.75
C ARG A 384 -7.72 10.04 -6.00
N ILE A 385 -6.57 10.40 -6.55
CA ILE A 385 -6.46 11.41 -7.61
C ILE A 385 -6.18 10.69 -8.94
N PRO A 386 -7.14 10.61 -9.88
CA PRO A 386 -6.91 9.99 -11.18
C PRO A 386 -6.08 10.93 -12.08
N LEU A 387 -4.88 10.52 -12.48
CA LEU A 387 -4.05 11.25 -13.44
C LEU A 387 -4.48 11.02 -14.90
N THR A 388 -5.09 9.86 -15.18
CA THR A 388 -5.62 9.52 -16.50
C THR A 388 -7.16 9.40 -16.43
N PRO A 389 -7.90 10.49 -16.11
CA PRO A 389 -9.35 10.42 -16.00
C PRO A 389 -9.97 10.09 -17.36
N GLY A 390 -11.12 9.40 -17.35
CA GLY A 390 -11.93 9.19 -18.55
C GLY A 390 -12.29 10.53 -19.19
N GLN A 391 -12.50 10.55 -20.51
CA GLN A 391 -12.66 11.79 -21.29
C GLN A 391 -13.77 12.72 -20.77
N GLU A 392 -14.81 12.16 -20.15
CA GLU A 392 -16.00 12.87 -19.65
C GLU A 392 -15.87 13.37 -18.20
N ALA A 393 -14.88 12.91 -17.43
CA ALA A 393 -14.72 13.32 -16.04
C ALA A 393 -13.96 14.66 -15.94
N PRO A 394 -14.35 15.57 -15.01
CA PRO A 394 -13.59 16.78 -14.77
C PRO A 394 -12.17 16.43 -14.30
N PRO A 395 -11.14 17.18 -14.74
CA PRO A 395 -9.78 16.90 -14.34
C PRO A 395 -9.62 17.09 -12.83
N PRO A 396 -8.77 16.27 -12.17
CA PRO A 396 -8.51 16.47 -10.76
C PRO A 396 -7.86 17.83 -10.51
N ARG A 397 -8.21 18.44 -9.38
CA ARG A 397 -7.49 19.59 -8.83
C ARG A 397 -6.52 19.12 -7.76
N ILE A 398 -5.27 19.54 -7.89
CA ILE A 398 -4.15 19.11 -7.07
C ILE A 398 -3.51 20.35 -6.48
N GLU A 399 -3.42 20.39 -5.16
CA GLU A 399 -2.70 21.44 -4.46
C GLU A 399 -1.30 20.94 -4.10
N ILE A 400 -0.29 21.69 -4.53
CA ILE A 400 1.12 21.50 -4.19
C ILE A 400 1.45 22.44 -3.03
N MET A 401 1.85 21.83 -1.93
CA MET A 401 2.21 22.50 -0.69
C MET A 401 3.74 22.61 -0.62
N VAL A 402 4.24 23.83 -0.74
CA VAL A 402 5.68 24.13 -0.79
C VAL A 402 6.17 24.58 0.59
N PRO A 403 7.13 23.87 1.22
CA PRO A 403 7.63 24.24 2.55
C PRO A 403 8.59 25.43 2.50
N VAL A 404 8.17 26.57 3.04
CA VAL A 404 8.93 27.83 3.06
C VAL A 404 9.39 28.19 4.49
N PRO A 405 10.47 28.98 4.67
CA PRO A 405 10.91 29.41 6.00
C PRO A 405 10.04 30.56 6.52
N GLU A 406 9.99 30.73 7.84
CA GLU A 406 9.50 31.99 8.44
C GLU A 406 10.65 33.02 8.54
N PRO A 407 10.40 34.32 8.29
CA PRO A 407 9.16 34.92 7.82
C PRO A 407 8.93 34.74 6.31
N TYR A 408 7.66 34.69 5.90
CA TYR A 408 7.27 34.60 4.50
C TYR A 408 7.62 35.90 3.76
N THR A 409 8.51 35.83 2.77
CA THR A 409 8.62 36.90 1.79
C THR A 409 7.60 36.63 0.70
N ASP A 410 6.65 37.55 0.49
CA ASP A 410 5.59 37.52 -0.54
C ASP A 410 6.10 37.50 -2.00
N GLY A 411 7.35 37.10 -2.22
CA GLY A 411 7.95 36.97 -3.53
C GLY A 411 7.30 35.84 -4.31
N HIS A 412 6.97 36.12 -5.57
CA HIS A 412 6.49 35.16 -6.57
C HIS A 412 7.44 33.97 -6.84
N ASP A 413 8.60 33.94 -6.19
CA ASP A 413 9.62 32.91 -6.35
C ASP A 413 9.58 31.96 -5.14
N LEU A 414 8.68 30.96 -5.19
CA LEU A 414 8.58 29.95 -4.14
C LEU A 414 9.86 29.11 -4.10
N GLN A 415 10.74 29.42 -3.17
CA GLN A 415 11.91 28.60 -2.86
C GLN A 415 11.60 27.69 -1.68
N SER A 416 11.61 26.38 -1.91
CA SER A 416 11.45 25.39 -0.84
C SER A 416 12.73 25.32 -0.01
N THR A 417 12.54 25.27 1.31
CA THR A 417 13.60 24.98 2.27
C THR A 417 13.98 23.50 2.30
N ARG A 418 13.15 22.64 1.71
CA ARG A 418 13.26 21.18 1.78
C ARG A 418 13.46 20.57 0.40
N ALA A 419 14.01 19.35 0.38
CA ALA A 419 14.15 18.55 -0.84
C ALA A 419 12.83 17.84 -1.23
N TRP A 420 11.70 18.32 -0.70
CA TRP A 420 10.39 17.75 -0.92
C TRP A 420 9.32 18.84 -0.95
N VAL A 421 8.24 18.54 -1.66
CA VAL A 421 6.94 19.21 -1.56
C VAL A 421 5.89 18.14 -1.21
N ALA A 422 4.73 18.57 -0.74
CA ALA A 422 3.60 17.67 -0.60
C ALA A 422 2.52 18.01 -1.61
N PHE A 423 1.67 17.04 -1.93
CA PHE A 423 0.47 17.27 -2.71
C PHE A 423 -0.76 16.76 -1.94
N ARG A 424 -1.91 17.33 -2.24
CA ARG A 424 -3.21 16.79 -1.84
C ARG A 424 -4.27 17.05 -2.89
N ARG A 425 -5.34 16.26 -2.86
CA ARG A 425 -6.56 16.54 -3.62
C ARG A 425 -7.18 17.83 -3.11
N SER A 426 -7.36 18.82 -3.99
CA SER A 426 -7.99 20.08 -3.62
C SER A 426 -9.52 19.91 -3.59
N CYS A 427 -10.14 20.33 -2.48
CA CYS A 427 -11.59 20.24 -2.26
C CYS A 427 -12.36 21.50 -2.72
N HIS A 428 -11.68 22.50 -3.29
CA HIS A 428 -12.32 23.76 -3.67
C HIS A 428 -13.01 23.64 -5.03
N LEU A 429 -14.33 23.41 -5.01
CA LEU A 429 -15.21 23.91 -6.05
C LEU A 429 -15.30 25.43 -5.82
N PRO A 430 -14.97 26.30 -6.78
CA PRO A 430 -15.36 27.70 -6.66
C PRO A 430 -16.89 27.74 -6.64
N LEU A 431 -17.47 27.94 -5.45
CA LEU A 431 -18.84 28.38 -5.28
C LEU A 431 -18.87 29.88 -5.61
N TYR A 432 -18.82 30.22 -6.89
CA TYR A 432 -19.16 31.56 -7.36
C TYR A 432 -19.84 31.47 -8.73
N THR A 433 -21.16 31.24 -8.71
CA THR A 433 -22.09 31.96 -9.59
C THR A 433 -22.32 33.35 -9.00
N GLU A 434 -21.34 34.23 -9.12
CA GLU A 434 -21.64 35.65 -9.23
C GLU A 434 -21.13 36.09 -10.60
N ASP A 435 -22.09 36.29 -11.49
CA ASP A 435 -21.91 36.89 -12.79
C ASP A 435 -21.47 38.34 -12.56
N PRO A 436 -20.21 38.74 -12.82
CA PRO A 436 -19.74 40.09 -12.52
C PRO A 436 -20.28 41.14 -13.51
N LEU A 437 -21.23 40.77 -14.38
CA LEU A 437 -21.73 41.59 -15.47
C LEU A 437 -23.15 42.12 -15.26
N ASN A 438 -23.73 42.01 -14.06
CA ASN A 438 -25.10 42.48 -13.83
C ASN A 438 -25.29 43.37 -12.59
N SER A 439 -24.31 44.23 -12.29
CA SER A 439 -24.46 45.29 -11.28
C SER A 439 -24.31 46.72 -11.80
N ASP A 440 -24.22 46.93 -13.11
CA ASP A 440 -24.31 48.27 -13.73
C ASP A 440 -25.65 48.43 -14.43
N ASP A 441 -26.70 48.64 -13.63
CA ASP A 441 -27.89 49.39 -14.07
C ASP A 441 -28.61 49.96 -12.83
N ARG A 442 -28.03 51.01 -12.25
CA ARG A 442 -28.71 52.03 -11.42
C ARG A 442 -27.96 53.35 -11.36
#